data_AF-A0A8T8SD38-F1
#
_entry.id   AF-A0A8T8SD38-F1
#
_cell.length_a   1.000
_cell.length_b   1.000
_cell.length_c   1.000
_cell.angle_alpha   90.00
_cell.angle_beta   90.00
_cell.angle_gamma   90.00
#
_symmetry.space_group_name_H-M   'P 1'
#
loop_
_entity.id
_entity.type
_entity.pdbx_description
1 polymer ?
#
loop_
_entity_poly.entity_id
_entity_poly.type
_entity_poly.pdbx_seq_one_letter_code
_entity_poly.pdbx_strand_id
1 'polypeptide(L)'
;MKVCSGGILGMGETIDDRIDMLVTLANLAEPPESVPINLLIPMPGTKMADVAPVDPIEFVRVIALTRVMMPTSFVRQSHVRLTAGRSSMSDEMQALCFFAGANSMFIGDMLLTASNPGNDRDHSLLTRLGMTASGKGDLV
;
A
#
# COMPACT_ATOMS: atom_id res chain seq x y z
N MET A 1 14.61 16.86 2.10
CA MET A 1 14.46 15.42 2.39
C MET A 1 12.96 15.15 2.46
N LYS A 2 12.45 14.06 1.88
CA LYS A 2 11.02 13.67 1.99
C LYS A 2 10.90 12.43 2.85
N VAL A 3 9.92 12.39 3.76
CA VAL A 3 9.70 11.29 4.70
C VAL A 3 8.79 10.23 4.08
N CYS A 4 9.19 8.97 4.23
CA CYS A 4 8.40 7.80 3.85
C CYS A 4 8.24 6.90 5.07
N SER A 5 7.03 6.83 5.64
CA SER A 5 6.76 6.07 6.86
C SER A 5 5.35 5.49 6.84
N GLY A 6 5.22 4.23 7.22
CA GLY A 6 3.98 3.45 7.12
C GLY A 6 4.11 2.13 7.86
N GLY A 7 3.36 1.11 7.46
CA GLY A 7 3.34 -0.16 8.20
C GLY A 7 3.00 -1.41 7.40
N ILE A 8 2.87 -2.52 8.13
CA ILE A 8 2.57 -3.86 7.64
C ILE A 8 1.35 -4.38 8.39
N LEU A 9 0.36 -4.89 7.64
CA LEU A 9 -0.85 -5.51 8.19
C LEU A 9 -0.73 -7.04 8.11
N GLY A 10 -1.18 -7.73 9.14
CA GLY A 10 -1.19 -9.20 9.23
C GLY A 10 -0.07 -9.78 10.09
N MET A 11 0.61 -8.96 10.88
CA MET A 11 1.63 -9.37 11.85
C MET A 11 1.03 -9.88 13.18
N GLY A 12 -0.29 -10.10 13.24
CA GLY A 12 -0.99 -10.44 14.49
C GLY A 12 -1.38 -9.22 15.32
N GLU A 13 -1.30 -8.02 14.74
CA GLU A 13 -1.80 -6.79 15.33
C GLU A 13 -3.33 -6.78 15.43
N THR A 14 -3.84 -6.09 16.45
CA THR A 14 -5.27 -5.83 16.61
C THR A 14 -5.73 -4.67 15.73
N ILE A 15 -7.05 -4.44 15.67
CA ILE A 15 -7.59 -3.26 14.98
C ILE A 15 -7.09 -1.97 15.65
N ASP A 16 -7.00 -1.93 16.97
CA ASP A 16 -6.54 -0.77 17.72
C ASP A 16 -5.07 -0.45 17.40
N ASP A 17 -4.21 -1.47 17.28
CA ASP A 17 -2.82 -1.29 16.88
C ASP A 17 -2.69 -0.64 15.48
N ARG A 18 -3.56 -1.03 14.53
CA ARG A 18 -3.60 -0.43 13.18
C ARG A 18 -4.03 1.04 13.25
N ILE A 19 -5.01 1.35 14.08
CA ILE A 19 -5.50 2.72 14.29
C ILE A 19 -4.40 3.56 14.94
N ASP A 20 -3.76 3.06 15.99
CA ASP A 20 -2.69 3.75 16.72
C ASP A 20 -1.51 4.09 15.80
N MET A 21 -1.13 3.18 14.90
CA MET A 21 -0.14 3.48 13.86
C MET A 21 -0.55 4.67 13.01
N LEU A 22 -1.77 4.69 12.47
CA LEU A 22 -2.24 5.78 11.60
C LEU A 22 -2.40 7.10 12.36
N VAL A 23 -2.91 7.05 13.59
CA VAL A 23 -3.05 8.23 14.48
C VAL A 23 -1.66 8.81 14.78
N THR A 24 -0.68 7.96 15.04
CA THR A 24 0.71 8.39 15.27
C THR A 24 1.27 9.13 14.06
N LEU A 25 1.13 8.56 12.86
CA LEU A 25 1.63 9.17 11.62
C LEU A 25 0.92 10.49 11.28
N ALA A 26 -0.41 10.53 11.46
CA ALA A 26 -1.22 11.70 11.15
C ALA A 26 -0.97 12.89 12.10
N ASN A 27 -0.55 12.62 13.34
CA ASN A 27 -0.28 13.63 14.37
C ASN A 27 1.18 14.08 14.46
N LEU A 28 2.06 13.61 13.59
CA LEU A 28 3.40 14.18 13.46
C LEU A 28 3.30 15.67 13.07
N ALA A 29 4.33 16.47 13.44
CA ALA A 29 4.39 17.88 13.09
C ALA A 29 4.17 18.10 11.57
N GLU A 30 4.81 17.24 10.78
CA GLU A 30 4.55 17.05 9.35
C GLU A 30 4.29 15.55 9.10
N PRO A 31 3.10 15.17 8.62
CA PRO A 31 2.84 13.78 8.23
C PRO A 31 3.75 13.36 7.06
N PRO A 32 4.03 12.06 6.91
CA PRO A 32 4.90 11.58 5.84
C PRO A 32 4.35 11.89 4.46
N GLU A 33 5.22 12.29 3.53
CA GLU A 33 4.86 12.51 2.13
C GLU A 33 4.59 11.20 1.38
N SER A 34 5.02 10.06 1.93
CA SER A 34 4.59 8.76 1.45
C SER A 34 4.30 7.82 2.61
N VAL A 35 3.11 7.21 2.57
CA VAL A 35 2.62 6.29 3.59
C VAL A 35 2.44 4.91 2.95
N PRO A 36 3.46 4.03 2.99
CA PRO A 36 3.33 2.67 2.50
C PRO A 36 2.48 1.82 3.45
N ILE A 37 1.45 1.18 2.90
CA ILE A 37 0.65 0.18 3.60
C ILE A 37 0.90 -1.16 2.93
N ASN A 38 1.65 -2.01 3.62
CA ASN A 38 2.04 -3.34 3.14
C ASN A 38 1.07 -4.39 3.68
N LEU A 39 0.76 -5.38 2.85
CA LEU A 39 0.21 -6.63 3.33
C LEU A 39 1.38 -7.56 3.67
N LEU A 40 1.33 -8.23 4.83
CA LEU A 40 2.34 -9.20 5.21
C LEU A 40 2.43 -10.29 4.13
N ILE A 41 3.66 -10.59 3.70
CA ILE A 41 3.97 -11.74 2.85
C ILE A 41 4.55 -12.81 3.78
N PRO A 42 3.81 -13.89 4.12
CA PRO A 42 4.34 -14.96 4.94
C PRO A 42 5.52 -15.64 4.25
N MET A 43 6.63 -15.78 4.97
CA MET A 43 7.86 -16.37 4.44
C MET A 43 8.19 -17.65 5.21
N PRO A 44 8.44 -18.79 4.53
CA PRO A 44 8.86 -20.03 5.17
C PRO A 44 10.07 -19.83 6.08
N GLY A 45 10.03 -20.43 7.28
CA GLY A 45 11.09 -20.31 8.28
C GLY A 45 11.05 -19.05 9.14
N THR A 46 10.11 -18.13 8.91
CA THR A 46 9.85 -17.01 9.82
C THR A 46 8.82 -17.38 10.88
N LYS A 47 8.79 -16.66 12.01
CA LYS A 47 7.72 -16.83 13.03
C LYS A 47 6.33 -16.51 12.49
N MET A 48 6.25 -15.84 11.35
CA MET A 48 5.01 -15.40 10.70
C MET A 48 4.74 -16.19 9.42
N ALA A 49 5.25 -17.42 9.30
CA ALA A 49 5.00 -18.25 8.12
C ALA A 49 3.53 -18.72 8.04
N ASP A 50 2.89 -18.96 9.18
CA ASP A 50 1.58 -19.61 9.29
C ASP A 50 0.48 -18.68 9.83
N VAL A 51 0.71 -17.36 9.84
CA VAL A 51 -0.31 -16.40 10.29
C VAL A 51 -1.45 -16.32 9.28
N ALA A 52 -2.67 -16.14 9.81
CA ALA A 52 -3.86 -15.99 8.99
C ALA A 52 -3.76 -14.73 8.11
N PRO A 53 -4.20 -14.79 6.84
CA PRO A 53 -4.21 -13.63 5.98
C PRO A 53 -5.20 -12.58 6.49
N VAL A 54 -4.88 -11.31 6.26
CA VAL A 54 -5.81 -10.20 6.53
C VAL A 54 -6.96 -10.27 5.55
N ASP A 55 -8.18 -10.04 6.04
CA ASP A 55 -9.35 -9.95 5.17
C ASP A 55 -9.17 -8.82 4.11
N PRO A 56 -9.44 -9.09 2.81
CA PRO A 56 -9.25 -8.11 1.76
C PRO A 56 -10.02 -6.79 1.97
N ILE A 57 -11.22 -6.84 2.55
CA ILE A 57 -12.04 -5.66 2.80
C ILE A 57 -11.47 -4.88 3.99
N GLU A 58 -10.95 -5.55 5.01
CA GLU A 58 -10.21 -4.87 6.09
C GLU A 58 -8.97 -4.14 5.57
N PHE A 59 -8.20 -4.77 4.68
CA PHE A 59 -7.04 -4.12 4.09
C PHE A 59 -7.43 -2.86 3.30
N VAL A 60 -8.45 -2.95 2.44
CA VAL A 60 -8.98 -1.79 1.70
C VAL A 60 -9.50 -0.71 2.66
N ARG A 61 -10.14 -1.09 3.77
CA ARG A 61 -10.60 -0.15 4.80
C ARG A 61 -9.45 0.63 5.43
N VAL A 62 -8.31 -0.02 5.68
CA VAL A 62 -7.12 0.67 6.21
C VAL A 62 -6.53 1.62 5.17
N ILE A 63 -6.53 1.26 3.89
CA ILE A 63 -6.14 2.20 2.80
C ILE A 63 -7.05 3.43 2.79
N ALA A 64 -8.38 3.23 2.87
CA ALA A 64 -9.35 4.32 2.92
C ALA A 64 -9.14 5.23 4.14
N LEU A 65 -8.95 4.63 5.32
CA LEU A 65 -8.69 5.36 6.56
C LEU A 65 -7.39 6.16 6.47
N THR A 66 -6.33 5.57 5.92
CA THR A 66 -5.05 6.25 5.67
C THR A 66 -5.24 7.49 4.80
N ARG A 67 -6.00 7.38 3.70
CA ARG A 67 -6.31 8.51 2.81
C ARG A 67 -7.10 9.61 3.51
N VAL A 68 -8.10 9.26 4.32
CA VAL A 68 -8.93 10.22 5.06
C VAL A 68 -8.12 10.96 6.11
N MET A 69 -7.28 10.25 6.88
CA MET A 69 -6.46 10.83 7.95
C MET A 69 -5.31 11.68 7.42
N MET A 70 -4.77 11.33 6.25
CA MET A 70 -3.63 12.02 5.63
C MET A 70 -4.00 12.43 4.18
N PRO A 71 -4.89 13.43 4.02
CA PRO A 71 -5.39 13.82 2.71
C PRO A 71 -4.34 14.55 1.88
N THR A 72 -4.41 14.38 0.56
CA THR A 72 -3.70 15.22 -0.41
C THR A 72 -4.36 16.59 -0.48
N SER A 73 -3.74 17.60 0.12
CA SER A 73 -4.13 19.02 0.01
C SER A 73 -2.96 19.84 -0.55
N PHE A 74 -3.21 21.10 -0.91
CA PHE A 74 -2.17 22.01 -1.41
C PHE A 74 -0.96 22.17 -0.47
N VAL A 75 -1.15 21.91 0.83
CA VAL A 75 -0.12 22.05 1.87
C VAL A 75 0.50 20.70 2.26
N ARG A 76 -0.18 19.57 1.99
CA ARG A 76 0.24 18.22 2.43
C ARG A 76 0.01 17.21 1.31
N GLN A 77 1.06 16.60 0.78
CA GLN A 77 0.96 15.56 -0.24
C GLN A 77 1.44 14.23 0.31
N SER A 78 0.55 13.49 0.98
CA SER A 78 0.81 12.10 1.38
C SER A 78 0.36 11.15 0.27
N HIS A 79 1.33 10.50 -0.36
CA HIS A 79 1.11 9.39 -1.28
C HIS A 79 0.85 8.11 -0.49
N VAL A 80 -0.38 7.61 -0.54
CA VAL A 80 -0.72 6.31 0.05
C VAL A 80 -0.23 5.24 -0.92
N ARG A 81 0.79 4.49 -0.50
CA ARG A 81 1.53 3.58 -1.37
C ARG A 81 1.11 2.13 -1.11
N LEU A 82 0.56 1.49 -2.13
CA LEU A 82 0.27 0.07 -2.17
C LEU A 82 1.53 -0.69 -2.58
N THR A 83 2.16 -1.39 -1.66
CA THR A 83 3.52 -1.94 -1.84
C THR A 83 3.57 -3.46 -1.76
N ALA A 84 4.03 -4.04 -0.64
CA ALA A 84 4.21 -5.48 -0.50
C ALA A 84 2.87 -6.22 -0.42
N GLY A 85 2.85 -7.41 -1.01
CA GLY A 85 1.70 -8.31 -1.04
C GLY A 85 0.81 -8.15 -2.28
N ARG A 86 1.08 -7.22 -3.19
CA ARG A 86 0.29 -7.03 -4.41
C ARG A 86 0.21 -8.29 -5.29
N SER A 87 1.26 -9.11 -5.31
CA SER A 87 1.30 -10.36 -6.07
C SER A 87 0.21 -11.35 -5.68
N SER A 88 -0.20 -11.36 -4.40
CA SER A 88 -1.29 -12.21 -3.91
C SER A 88 -2.66 -11.54 -3.96
N MET A 89 -2.74 -10.26 -4.32
CA MET A 89 -4.01 -9.55 -4.48
C MET A 89 -4.64 -9.85 -5.84
N SER A 90 -5.97 -10.00 -5.84
CA SER A 90 -6.74 -10.00 -7.08
C SER A 90 -6.74 -8.61 -7.72
N ASP A 91 -7.06 -8.55 -9.01
CA ASP A 91 -7.16 -7.28 -9.73
C ASP A 91 -8.26 -6.39 -9.14
N GLU A 92 -9.37 -6.98 -8.69
CA GLU A 92 -10.48 -6.28 -8.04
C GLU A 92 -10.07 -5.70 -6.69
N MET A 93 -9.27 -6.45 -5.90
CA MET A 93 -8.75 -5.95 -4.63
C MET A 93 -7.82 -4.76 -4.85
N GLN A 94 -6.92 -4.83 -5.83
CA GLN A 94 -6.05 -3.70 -6.17
C GLN A 94 -6.85 -2.51 -6.70
N ALA A 95 -7.85 -2.74 -7.55
CA ALA A 95 -8.77 -1.71 -8.03
C ALA A 95 -9.48 -1.01 -6.87
N LEU A 96 -9.98 -1.78 -5.89
CA LEU A 96 -10.59 -1.24 -4.68
C LEU A 96 -9.60 -0.45 -3.82
N CYS A 97 -8.33 -0.87 -3.74
CA CYS A 97 -7.30 -0.10 -3.04
C CYS A 97 -7.05 1.26 -3.72
N PHE A 98 -6.96 1.30 -5.05
CA PHE A 98 -6.83 2.56 -5.79
C PHE A 98 -8.05 3.46 -5.61
N PHE A 99 -9.26 2.88 -5.72
CA PHE A 99 -10.50 3.60 -5.47
C PHE A 99 -10.59 4.15 -4.04
N ALA A 100 -10.14 3.39 -3.05
CA ALA A 100 -10.12 3.79 -1.64
C ALA A 100 -9.12 4.92 -1.34
N GLY A 101 -8.12 5.13 -2.20
CA GLY A 101 -7.22 6.28 -2.10
C GLY A 101 -5.74 5.97 -2.24
N ALA A 102 -5.33 4.72 -2.49
CA ALA A 102 -3.96 4.42 -2.90
C ALA A 102 -3.64 5.11 -4.23
N ASN A 103 -2.47 5.74 -4.33
CA ASN A 103 -2.07 6.49 -5.54
C ASN A 103 -0.57 6.36 -5.85
N SER A 104 0.07 5.34 -5.30
CA SER A 104 1.47 5.03 -5.52
C SER A 104 1.69 3.53 -5.35
N MET A 105 2.61 2.94 -6.11
CA MET A 105 2.96 1.52 -6.04
C MET A 105 4.40 1.30 -6.51
N PHE A 106 4.98 0.15 -6.19
CA PHE A 106 6.25 -0.27 -6.78
C PHE A 106 5.99 -1.00 -8.11
N ILE A 107 6.75 -0.62 -9.14
CA ILE A 107 6.78 -1.25 -10.46
C ILE A 107 8.11 -2.01 -10.58
N GLY A 108 8.08 -3.19 -11.19
CA GLY A 108 9.22 -4.09 -11.36
C GLY A 108 8.89 -5.50 -10.90
N ASP A 109 9.74 -6.48 -11.24
CA ASP A 109 9.44 -7.90 -11.01
C ASP A 109 9.68 -8.37 -9.55
N MET A 110 10.43 -7.59 -8.78
CA MET A 110 10.84 -7.94 -7.42
C MET A 110 10.82 -6.71 -6.51
N LEU A 111 10.45 -6.90 -5.24
CA LEU A 111 10.64 -5.92 -4.18
C LEU A 111 12.06 -6.04 -3.61
N LEU A 112 12.19 -6.34 -2.32
CA LEU A 112 13.47 -6.62 -1.67
C LEU A 112 13.86 -8.10 -1.78
N THR A 113 12.91 -8.98 -1.45
CA THR A 113 13.12 -10.45 -1.42
C THR A 113 11.94 -11.24 -1.98
N ALA A 114 10.80 -10.57 -2.19
CA ALA A 114 9.56 -11.19 -2.66
C ALA A 114 9.21 -10.74 -4.08
N SER A 115 8.45 -11.57 -4.79
CA SER A 115 7.92 -11.24 -6.11
C SER A 115 6.96 -10.05 -6.04
N ASN A 116 7.00 -9.23 -7.07
CA ASN A 116 6.05 -8.15 -7.31
C ASN A 116 5.29 -8.47 -8.60
N PRO A 117 4.08 -7.91 -8.84
CA PRO A 117 3.48 -8.00 -10.16
C PRO A 117 4.43 -7.44 -11.22
N GLY A 118 4.65 -8.22 -12.29
CA GLY A 118 5.48 -7.77 -13.41
C GLY A 118 4.85 -6.57 -14.12
N ASN A 119 5.69 -5.81 -14.82
CA ASN A 119 5.30 -4.55 -15.47
C ASN A 119 4.05 -4.71 -16.35
N ASP A 120 3.98 -5.77 -17.16
CA ASP A 120 2.85 -6.02 -18.07
C ASP A 120 1.50 -6.15 -17.34
N ARG A 121 1.49 -6.81 -16.18
CA ARG A 121 0.26 -6.97 -15.37
C ARG A 121 -0.18 -5.63 -14.80
N ASP A 122 0.78 -4.85 -14.30
CA ASP A 122 0.53 -3.52 -13.75
C ASP A 122 0.01 -2.56 -14.82
N HIS A 123 0.59 -2.62 -16.02
CA HIS A 123 0.12 -1.89 -17.18
C HIS A 123 -1.31 -2.21 -17.58
N SER A 124 -1.60 -3.51 -17.72
CA SER A 124 -2.91 -3.99 -18.09
C SER A 124 -3.97 -3.56 -17.08
N LEU A 125 -3.67 -3.68 -15.78
CA LEU A 125 -4.57 -3.26 -14.72
C LEU A 125 -4.82 -1.75 -14.74
N LEU A 126 -3.76 -0.93 -14.76
CA LEU A 126 -3.91 0.53 -14.78
C LEU A 126 -4.70 1.02 -16.01
N THR A 127 -4.47 0.39 -17.17
CA THR A 127 -5.22 0.67 -18.40
C THR A 127 -6.71 0.36 -18.25
N ARG A 128 -7.05 -0.81 -17.69
CA ARG A 128 -8.46 -1.20 -17.42
C ARG A 128 -9.15 -0.25 -16.44
N LEU A 129 -8.39 0.32 -15.51
CA LEU A 129 -8.90 1.29 -14.53
C LEU A 129 -8.91 2.74 -15.05
N GLY A 130 -8.40 3.00 -16.27
CA GLY A 130 -8.30 4.35 -16.82
C GLY A 130 -7.29 5.24 -16.08
N MET A 131 -6.31 4.64 -15.41
CA MET A 131 -5.29 5.34 -14.62
C MET A 131 -4.00 5.53 -15.42
N THR A 132 -3.30 6.64 -15.16
CA THR A 132 -1.99 6.92 -15.74
C THR A 132 -0.91 6.94 -14.67
N ALA A 133 0.20 6.28 -14.93
CA ALA A 133 1.37 6.34 -14.06
C ALA A 133 2.13 7.65 -14.32
N SER A 134 2.39 8.42 -13.27
CA SER A 134 3.23 9.63 -13.34
C SER A 134 4.60 9.33 -12.71
N GLY A 135 5.49 8.72 -13.49
CA GLY A 135 6.87 8.42 -13.11
C GLY A 135 7.86 8.94 -14.14
N LYS A 136 9.04 9.40 -13.71
CA LYS A 136 10.19 9.61 -14.62
C LYS A 136 10.75 8.24 -14.99
N GLY A 137 10.19 7.66 -16.03
CA GLY A 137 10.47 6.33 -16.51
C GLY A 137 9.32 5.98 -17.41
N ASP A 138 9.46 6.34 -18.68
CA ASP A 138 8.47 5.99 -19.68
C ASP A 138 8.26 4.50 -19.62
N LEU A 139 7.02 4.12 -19.42
CA LEU A 139 6.62 2.74 -19.53
C LEU A 139 6.44 2.48 -21.04
N VAL A 140 7.56 2.24 -21.70
CA VAL A 140 7.65 1.75 -23.09
C VAL A 140 7.94 0.26 -23.04
#